data_AF-A0A813I6V4-F1
#
_entry.id   AF-A0A813I6V4-F1
#
_cell.length_a   1.000
_cell.length_b   1.000
_cell.length_c   1.000
_cell.angle_alpha   90.00
_cell.angle_beta   90.00
_cell.angle_gamma   90.00
#
_symmetry.space_group_name_H-M   'P 1'
#
loop_
_entity.id
_entity.type
_entity.pdbx_description
1 polymer ?
#
loop_
_entity_poly.entity_id
_entity_poly.type
_entity_poly.pdbx_seq_one_letter_code
_entity_poly.pdbx_strand_id
1 'polypeptide(L)'
;MSVFGGPLLEEAEIEELLARFPGFKGPLPEEARLWTEAELELFLASDGRRRPICSLGGDGRIEAVAGLLSRTRLMLAELRIDSASQEYLSYCRHREQRTNLCNLPAVASCSPVQRAREVPGTFLVPVTVVPRRARGVEDPKWQSWGSDFWREHFGMEWCQCRARWPAFEQDATTGIDALSVEAGLWEYLDYMQAVEVADAACLEEQSLAYPRLQVGDFCPFAGLGRRLFQESWREFSPPGVSDLTERWLEFYTSIFEEVDAATRLSEFYRLSFQAPGCVTRLHRENHNAHVWFTQLEGQRLFFLFPPED
;
A
#
# COMPACT_ATOMS: atom_id res chain seq x y z
N MET A 1 17.41 18.77 16.76
CA MET A 1 17.95 17.41 16.55
C MET A 1 16.91 16.65 15.75
N SER A 2 17.14 16.50 14.45
CA SER A 2 16.24 15.80 13.54
C SER A 2 16.89 14.48 13.17
N VAL A 3 16.18 13.38 13.41
CA VAL A 3 16.60 12.01 13.14
C VAL A 3 15.56 11.48 12.15
N PHE A 4 15.96 11.50 10.87
CA PHE A 4 15.26 11.06 9.65
C PHE A 4 14.18 12.00 9.07
N GLY A 5 14.48 12.53 7.88
CA GLY A 5 13.58 13.38 7.07
C GLY A 5 14.06 14.82 6.83
N GLY A 6 15.37 15.05 6.67
CA GLY A 6 15.87 16.37 6.26
C GLY A 6 15.36 16.78 4.86
N PRO A 7 15.31 18.09 4.55
CA PRO A 7 15.09 18.57 3.19
C PRO A 7 16.08 17.92 2.22
N LEU A 8 15.73 17.88 0.92
CA LEU A 8 16.69 17.54 -0.13
C LEU A 8 17.99 18.32 0.12
N LEU A 9 19.15 17.65 0.04
CA LEU A 9 20.42 18.33 0.31
C LEU A 9 20.56 19.49 -0.68
N GLU A 10 20.64 20.70 -0.15
CA GLU A 10 20.88 21.89 -0.96
C GLU A 10 22.32 21.84 -1.51
N GLU A 11 22.59 22.53 -2.62
CA GLU A 11 23.92 22.55 -3.24
C GLU A 11 25.01 22.97 -2.24
N ALA A 12 24.71 23.92 -1.35
CA ALA A 12 25.62 24.36 -0.29
C ALA A 12 25.94 23.26 0.73
N GLU A 13 24.96 22.43 1.09
CA GLU A 13 25.14 21.31 2.03
C GLU A 13 25.98 20.20 1.37
N ILE A 14 25.74 19.93 0.09
CA ILE A 14 26.54 18.99 -0.71
C ILE A 14 28.00 19.47 -0.81
N GLU A 15 28.21 20.76 -1.06
CA GLU A 15 29.56 21.35 -1.10
C GLU A 15 30.27 21.28 0.25
N GLU A 16 29.56 21.56 1.35
CA GLU A 16 30.12 21.42 2.70
C GLU A 16 30.53 19.97 3.00
N LEU A 17 29.69 19.00 2.59
CA LEU A 17 30.01 17.59 2.73
C LEU A 17 31.20 17.19 1.86
N LEU A 18 31.25 17.60 0.59
CA LEU A 18 32.41 17.36 -0.27
C LEU A 18 33.70 17.94 0.33
N ALA A 19 33.64 19.13 0.93
CA ALA A 19 34.79 19.76 1.58
C ALA A 19 35.32 18.93 2.77
N ARG A 20 34.45 18.17 3.46
CA ARG A 20 34.83 17.25 4.54
C ARG A 20 35.52 15.97 4.03
N PHE A 21 35.37 15.61 2.75
CA PHE A 21 35.96 14.42 2.14
C PHE A 21 36.88 14.76 0.93
N PRO A 22 38.00 15.47 1.13
CA PRO A 22 38.88 15.92 0.04
C PRO A 22 39.57 14.78 -0.74
N GLY A 23 39.49 13.54 -0.24
CA GLY A 23 40.02 12.36 -0.90
C GLY A 23 39.11 11.81 -2.02
N PHE A 24 37.83 12.16 -2.02
CA PHE A 24 36.88 11.74 -3.04
C PHE A 24 37.17 12.44 -4.36
N LYS A 25 37.39 11.67 -5.43
CA LYS A 25 37.66 12.20 -6.78
C LYS A 25 36.62 11.79 -7.83
N GLY A 26 35.63 11.00 -7.42
CA GLY A 26 34.55 10.55 -8.29
C GLY A 26 33.55 11.67 -8.62
N PRO A 27 32.73 11.50 -9.67
CA PRO A 27 31.56 12.34 -9.84
C PRO A 27 30.52 12.01 -8.77
N LEU A 28 29.85 13.03 -8.25
CA LEU A 28 28.60 12.81 -7.53
C LEU A 28 27.52 12.38 -8.53
N PRO A 29 26.76 11.32 -8.24
CA PRO A 29 25.64 10.94 -9.08
C PRO A 29 24.48 11.93 -8.89
N GLU A 30 23.62 12.12 -9.90
CA GLU A 30 22.54 13.12 -9.87
C GLU A 30 21.53 12.86 -8.74
N GLU A 31 21.38 11.60 -8.33
CA GLU A 31 20.55 11.20 -7.20
C GLU A 31 21.10 11.63 -5.83
N ALA A 32 22.35 12.08 -5.73
CA ALA A 32 22.98 12.45 -4.45
C ALA A 32 22.23 13.56 -3.69
N ARG A 33 21.55 14.46 -4.41
CA ARG A 33 20.67 15.49 -3.82
C ARG A 33 19.43 14.93 -3.11
N LEU A 34 19.08 13.68 -3.40
CA LEU A 34 17.93 12.97 -2.84
C LEU A 34 18.34 12.08 -1.65
N TRP A 35 19.63 12.04 -1.33
CA TRP A 35 20.18 11.29 -0.21
C TRP A 35 20.15 12.14 1.06
N THR A 36 20.17 11.45 2.19
CA THR A 36 20.45 12.10 3.47
C THR A 36 21.94 12.46 3.58
N GLU A 37 22.28 13.40 4.46
CA GLU A 37 23.67 13.74 4.78
C GLU A 37 24.51 12.48 5.06
N ALA A 38 24.04 11.59 5.94
CA ALA A 38 24.75 10.37 6.32
C ALA A 38 24.98 9.40 5.14
N GLU A 39 24.04 9.29 4.22
CA GLU A 39 24.18 8.46 3.01
C GLU A 39 25.23 9.05 2.07
N LEU A 40 25.21 10.37 1.88
CA LEU A 40 26.22 11.06 1.09
C LEU A 40 27.60 10.96 1.73
N GLU A 41 27.72 11.13 3.05
CA GLU A 41 28.97 10.93 3.79
C GLU A 41 29.52 9.51 3.59
N LEU A 42 28.67 8.48 3.68
CA LEU A 42 29.09 7.09 3.49
C LEU A 42 29.59 6.85 2.05
N PHE A 43 28.90 7.39 1.05
CA PHE A 43 29.31 7.32 -0.34
C PHE A 43 30.67 8.00 -0.56
N LEU A 44 30.81 9.23 -0.07
CA LEU A 44 32.04 10.02 -0.17
C LEU A 44 33.21 9.31 0.54
N ALA A 45 33.00 8.83 1.76
CA ALA A 45 34.00 8.10 2.55
C ALA A 45 34.46 6.80 1.88
N SER A 46 33.61 6.20 1.05
CA SER A 46 33.91 4.97 0.31
C SER A 46 34.60 5.18 -1.04
N ASP A 47 34.95 6.41 -1.39
CA ASP A 47 35.43 6.81 -2.71
C ASP A 47 34.46 6.40 -3.84
N GLY A 48 33.15 6.56 -3.58
CA GLY A 48 32.07 6.24 -4.52
C GLY A 48 31.80 4.74 -4.72
N ARG A 49 32.46 3.85 -3.97
CA ARG A 49 32.31 2.38 -4.10
C ARG A 49 31.07 1.85 -3.40
N ARG A 50 30.68 2.47 -2.28
CA ARG A 50 29.47 2.14 -1.54
C ARG A 50 28.42 3.18 -1.85
N ARG A 51 27.58 2.88 -2.85
CA ARG A 51 26.28 3.53 -2.95
C ARG A 51 25.43 3.09 -1.74
N PRO A 52 24.41 3.85 -1.33
CA PRO A 52 23.41 3.34 -0.39
C PRO A 52 22.92 1.96 -0.87
N ILE A 53 23.33 0.89 -0.17
CA ILE A 53 23.01 -0.49 -0.56
C ILE A 53 21.66 -0.82 0.06
N CYS A 54 20.68 -1.18 -0.77
CA CYS A 54 19.38 -1.65 -0.30
C CYS A 54 19.55 -3.07 0.30
N SER A 55 19.82 -3.16 1.60
CA SER A 55 19.77 -4.43 2.33
C SER A 55 19.17 -4.20 3.71
N LEU A 56 18.20 -5.04 4.08
CA LEU A 56 17.64 -5.11 5.43
C LEU A 56 18.74 -5.58 6.39
N GLY A 57 19.20 -4.68 7.26
CA GLY A 57 20.04 -5.04 8.40
C GLY A 57 19.25 -5.92 9.37
N GLY A 58 19.87 -7.01 9.85
CA GLY A 58 19.23 -7.94 10.80
C GLY A 58 18.98 -7.36 12.20
N ASP A 59 19.35 -6.10 12.44
CA ASP A 59 19.20 -5.40 13.73
C ASP A 59 17.99 -4.46 13.80
N GLY A 60 17.18 -4.40 12.73
CA GLY A 60 15.97 -3.56 12.67
C GLY A 60 16.26 -2.06 12.53
N ARG A 61 17.51 -1.66 12.25
CA ARG A 61 17.83 -0.28 11.85
C ARG A 61 17.73 -0.17 10.34
N ILE A 62 17.04 0.87 9.87
CA ILE A 62 17.01 1.21 8.44
C ILE A 62 18.38 1.76 8.08
N GLU A 63 19.25 0.92 7.55
CA GLU A 63 20.56 1.37 7.05
C GLU A 63 20.51 1.83 5.58
N ALA A 64 19.38 1.71 4.87
CA ALA A 64 19.21 2.26 3.52
C ALA A 64 17.76 2.48 3.07
N VAL A 65 17.58 3.45 2.19
CA VAL A 65 16.34 3.77 1.46
C VAL A 65 15.96 2.59 0.54
N ALA A 66 14.72 2.09 0.65
CA ALA A 66 14.19 1.02 -0.19
C ALA A 66 14.36 1.36 -1.68
N GLY A 67 14.77 0.40 -2.52
CA GLY A 67 15.06 0.64 -3.95
C GLY A 67 13.94 1.37 -4.69
N LEU A 68 12.69 1.00 -4.39
CA LEU A 68 11.49 1.65 -4.92
C LEU A 68 11.40 3.12 -4.49
N LEU A 69 11.71 3.44 -3.23
CA LEU A 69 11.67 4.82 -2.72
C LEU A 69 12.67 5.71 -3.48
N SER A 70 13.89 5.23 -3.69
CA SER A 70 14.92 5.94 -4.47
C SER A 70 14.49 6.17 -5.92
N ARG A 71 14.00 5.12 -6.61
CA ARG A 71 13.49 5.26 -7.99
C ARG A 71 12.32 6.24 -8.06
N THR A 72 11.42 6.18 -7.08
CA THR A 72 10.25 7.06 -7.03
C THR A 72 10.67 8.51 -6.88
N ARG A 73 11.59 8.83 -5.96
CA ARG A 73 12.13 10.20 -5.80
C ARG A 73 12.82 10.71 -7.07
N LEU A 74 13.57 9.85 -7.76
CA LEU A 74 14.19 10.18 -9.04
C LEU A 74 13.13 10.53 -10.08
N MET A 75 12.09 9.70 -10.22
CA MET A 75 10.98 9.96 -11.14
C MET A 75 10.23 11.25 -10.79
N LEU A 76 10.01 11.55 -9.51
CA LEU A 76 9.42 12.83 -9.09
C LEU A 76 10.27 14.02 -9.56
N ALA A 77 11.59 13.92 -9.41
CA ALA A 77 12.51 14.97 -9.81
C ALA A 77 12.57 15.15 -11.34
N GLU A 78 12.61 14.05 -12.10
CA GLU A 78 12.61 14.04 -13.57
C GLU A 78 11.32 14.62 -14.14
N LEU A 79 10.18 14.25 -13.56
CA LEU A 79 8.85 14.73 -13.94
C LEU A 79 8.54 16.13 -13.39
N ARG A 80 9.45 16.71 -12.59
CA ARG A 80 9.29 18.01 -11.92
C ARG A 80 8.02 18.08 -11.09
N ILE A 81 7.71 17.00 -10.39
CA ILE A 81 6.58 16.91 -9.47
C ILE A 81 7.05 17.47 -8.13
N ASP A 82 6.46 18.59 -7.73
CA ASP A 82 6.83 19.39 -6.56
C ASP A 82 5.75 19.40 -5.46
N SER A 83 4.70 18.59 -5.62
CA SER A 83 3.65 18.44 -4.60
C SER A 83 3.10 17.02 -4.56
N ALA A 84 2.72 16.55 -3.37
CA ALA A 84 1.98 15.30 -3.20
C ALA A 84 0.50 15.45 -3.60
N SER A 85 -0.22 14.32 -3.63
CA SER A 85 -1.63 14.32 -4.01
C SER A 85 -2.48 15.13 -3.03
N GLN A 86 -3.55 15.76 -3.53
CA GLN A 86 -4.42 16.57 -2.69
C GLN A 86 -5.09 15.75 -1.59
N GLU A 87 -5.38 14.47 -1.85
CA GLU A 87 -5.90 13.53 -0.86
C GLU A 87 -4.92 13.32 0.30
N TYR A 88 -3.63 13.12 0.01
CA TYR A 88 -2.61 12.94 1.03
C TYR A 88 -2.41 14.24 1.84
N LEU A 89 -2.30 15.39 1.18
CA LEU A 89 -2.15 16.68 1.85
C LEU A 89 -3.38 17.01 2.71
N SER A 90 -4.58 16.67 2.26
CA SER A 90 -5.81 16.81 3.03
C SER A 90 -5.80 15.91 4.27
N TYR A 91 -5.33 14.67 4.13
CA TYR A 91 -5.15 13.75 5.25
C TYR A 91 -4.16 14.28 6.29
N CYS A 92 -2.98 14.78 5.87
CA CYS A 92 -1.97 15.35 6.76
C CYS A 92 -2.56 16.52 7.57
N ARG A 93 -3.18 17.50 6.89
CA ARG A 93 -3.85 18.65 7.53
C ARG A 93 -4.91 18.22 8.54
N HIS A 94 -5.74 17.24 8.20
CA HIS A 94 -6.78 16.76 9.11
C HIS A 94 -6.22 16.00 10.31
N ARG A 95 -5.11 15.28 10.14
CA ARG A 95 -4.41 14.59 11.22
C ARG A 95 -3.80 15.60 12.20
N GLU A 96 -3.13 16.63 11.71
CA GLU A 96 -2.54 17.68 12.56
C GLU A 96 -3.59 18.45 13.36
N GLN A 97 -4.71 18.79 12.70
CA GLN A 97 -5.80 19.55 13.34
C GLN A 97 -6.56 18.73 14.38
N ARG A 98 -6.51 17.39 14.32
CA ARG A 98 -7.34 16.52 15.16
C ARG A 98 -6.47 15.68 16.09
N THR A 99 -6.51 16.02 17.37
CA THR A 99 -5.85 15.26 18.44
C THR A 99 -6.34 13.82 18.55
N ASN A 100 -7.55 13.53 18.07
CA ASN A 100 -8.08 12.18 17.97
C ASN A 100 -8.68 11.97 16.56
N LEU A 101 -8.05 11.10 15.77
CA LEU A 101 -8.52 10.70 14.45
C LEU A 101 -9.91 10.03 14.48
N CYS A 102 -10.34 9.50 15.63
CA CYS A 102 -11.69 8.96 15.81
C CYS A 102 -12.78 10.04 15.98
N ASN A 103 -12.42 11.31 16.13
CA ASN A 103 -13.38 12.43 16.20
C ASN A 103 -13.80 12.91 14.79
N LEU A 104 -13.98 11.98 13.86
CA LEU A 104 -14.50 12.27 12.52
C LEU A 104 -16.02 12.54 12.58
N PRO A 105 -16.59 13.37 11.68
CA PRO A 105 -17.94 13.92 11.80
C PRO A 105 -19.09 12.91 11.94
N ALA A 106 -18.87 11.62 11.67
CA ALA A 106 -19.80 10.55 11.98
C ALA A 106 -19.02 9.24 11.98
N VAL A 107 -18.77 8.64 13.15
CA VAL A 107 -18.49 7.21 13.18
C VAL A 107 -19.80 6.54 12.84
N ALA A 108 -19.92 6.00 11.62
CA ALA A 108 -21.11 5.28 11.21
C ALA A 108 -21.39 4.18 12.25
N SER A 109 -22.62 4.11 12.75
CA SER A 109 -23.04 2.99 13.56
C SER A 109 -23.03 1.73 12.69
N CYS A 110 -21.94 0.97 12.73
CA CYS A 110 -21.91 -0.34 12.11
C CYS A 110 -22.93 -1.22 12.83
N SER A 111 -23.79 -1.90 12.08
CA SER A 111 -24.67 -2.91 12.67
C SER A 111 -23.88 -4.20 12.85
N PRO A 112 -23.57 -4.63 14.09
CA PRO A 112 -22.94 -5.92 14.29
C PRO A 112 -23.96 -7.01 13.98
N VAL A 113 -23.71 -7.79 12.93
CA VAL A 113 -24.57 -8.91 12.57
C VAL A 113 -23.77 -10.19 12.80
N GLN A 114 -24.29 -11.10 13.64
CA GLN A 114 -23.62 -12.38 13.91
C GLN A 114 -24.05 -13.47 12.91
N ARG A 115 -25.21 -13.33 12.26
CA ARG A 115 -25.75 -14.30 11.29
C ARG A 115 -26.51 -13.57 10.19
N ALA A 116 -26.46 -14.06 8.94
CA ALA A 116 -27.19 -13.43 7.83
C ALA A 116 -28.70 -13.24 8.06
N ARG A 117 -29.35 -14.08 8.87
CA ARG A 117 -30.78 -13.90 9.20
C ARG A 117 -31.08 -12.70 10.12
N GLU A 118 -30.06 -12.14 10.76
CA GLU A 118 -30.16 -10.98 11.67
C GLU A 118 -29.97 -9.66 10.91
N VAL A 119 -29.74 -9.76 9.60
CA VAL A 119 -29.52 -8.63 8.71
C VAL A 119 -30.86 -7.98 8.34
N PRO A 120 -31.01 -6.65 8.47
CA PRO A 120 -32.17 -5.93 7.96
C PRO A 120 -32.33 -6.11 6.44
N GLY A 121 -33.56 -6.18 5.93
CA GLY A 121 -33.82 -6.36 4.49
C GLY A 121 -33.28 -5.24 3.57
N THR A 122 -32.78 -4.14 4.14
CA THR A 122 -32.14 -3.02 3.43
C THR A 122 -30.93 -2.56 4.23
N PHE A 123 -29.75 -2.55 3.61
CA PHE A 123 -28.52 -2.09 4.24
C PHE A 123 -28.34 -0.59 3.99
N LEU A 124 -28.74 0.24 4.96
CA LEU A 124 -28.44 1.68 4.93
C LEU A 124 -27.13 2.01 5.64
N VAL A 125 -26.48 1.01 6.25
CA VAL A 125 -25.25 1.16 7.04
C VAL A 125 -24.29 0.03 6.75
N PRO A 126 -22.97 0.27 6.86
CA PRO A 126 -21.97 -0.78 6.72
C PRO A 126 -22.13 -1.87 7.78
N VAL A 127 -21.76 -3.09 7.39
CA VAL A 127 -21.80 -4.27 8.25
C VAL A 127 -20.37 -4.67 8.57
N THR A 128 -20.08 -4.84 9.85
CA THR A 128 -18.81 -5.42 10.31
C THR A 128 -19.10 -6.80 10.86
N VAL A 129 -18.46 -7.81 10.27
CA VAL A 129 -18.56 -9.20 10.74
C VAL A 129 -17.27 -9.55 11.48
N VAL A 130 -17.37 -9.79 12.78
CA VAL A 130 -16.23 -10.28 13.57
C VAL A 130 -16.21 -11.80 13.48
N PRO A 131 -15.13 -12.43 12.99
CA PRO A 131 -15.03 -13.88 12.98
C PRO A 131 -15.21 -14.43 14.39
N ARG A 132 -16.20 -15.30 14.58
CA ARG A 132 -16.46 -15.89 15.88
C ARG A 132 -15.40 -16.95 16.14
N ARG A 133 -14.48 -16.70 17.09
CA ARG A 133 -13.64 -17.75 17.69
C ARG A 133 -14.54 -18.71 18.45
N ALA A 134 -15.12 -19.68 17.75
CA ALA A 134 -15.77 -20.80 18.40
C ALA A 134 -14.69 -21.58 19.16
N ARG A 135 -14.94 -21.92 20.44
CA ARG A 135 -13.99 -22.72 21.22
C ARG A 135 -13.67 -24.00 20.46
N GLY A 136 -12.39 -24.21 20.16
CA GLY A 136 -11.90 -25.41 19.47
C GLY A 136 -11.95 -25.34 17.94
N VAL A 137 -12.31 -24.21 17.34
CA VAL A 137 -12.11 -23.98 15.90
C VAL A 137 -10.77 -23.26 15.72
N GLU A 138 -9.88 -23.84 14.91
CA GLU A 138 -8.61 -23.22 14.56
C GLU A 138 -8.87 -21.88 13.84
N ASP A 139 -8.00 -20.90 14.07
CA ASP A 139 -8.07 -19.64 13.35
C ASP A 139 -7.87 -19.92 11.83
N PRO A 140 -8.63 -19.26 10.94
CA PRO A 140 -8.46 -19.39 9.50
C PRO A 140 -7.01 -19.21 9.05
N LYS A 141 -6.56 -20.01 8.08
CA LYS A 141 -5.15 -20.02 7.65
C LYS A 141 -4.68 -18.66 7.18
N TRP A 142 -5.57 -17.89 6.57
CA TRP A 142 -5.26 -16.56 6.05
C TRP A 142 -4.89 -15.54 7.12
N GLN A 143 -5.19 -15.78 8.41
CA GLN A 143 -4.76 -14.89 9.48
C GLN A 143 -3.25 -14.83 9.64
N SER A 144 -2.51 -15.84 9.14
CA SER A 144 -1.04 -15.81 9.12
C SER A 144 -0.46 -15.21 7.85
N TRP A 145 -1.28 -14.71 6.92
CA TRP A 145 -0.83 -14.15 5.64
C TRP A 145 -0.46 -12.67 5.78
N GLY A 146 0.47 -12.38 6.69
CA GLY A 146 1.07 -11.05 6.85
C GLY A 146 2.15 -10.77 5.81
N SER A 147 2.81 -9.63 5.94
CA SER A 147 3.84 -9.13 5.01
C SER A 147 4.98 -10.13 4.81
N ASP A 148 5.42 -10.80 5.88
CA ASP A 148 6.48 -11.83 5.79
C ASP A 148 6.07 -13.02 4.92
N PHE A 149 4.82 -13.47 5.07
CA PHE A 149 4.27 -14.56 4.26
C PHE A 149 4.26 -14.19 2.77
N TRP A 150 3.73 -13.00 2.45
CA TRP A 150 3.65 -12.52 1.06
C TRP A 150 5.03 -12.28 0.46
N ARG A 151 5.98 -11.75 1.24
CA ARG A 151 7.37 -11.58 0.85
C ARG A 151 8.01 -12.93 0.49
N GLU A 152 7.88 -13.92 1.36
CA GLU A 152 8.49 -15.25 1.18
C GLU A 152 7.94 -15.97 -0.06
N HIS A 153 6.60 -15.95 -0.24
CA HIS A 153 5.94 -16.78 -1.25
C HIS A 153 5.74 -16.07 -2.59
N PHE A 154 5.58 -14.74 -2.57
CA PHE A 154 5.19 -13.95 -3.74
C PHE A 154 6.06 -12.70 -3.93
N GLY A 155 7.15 -12.56 -3.18
CA GLY A 155 7.99 -11.36 -3.25
C GLY A 155 8.45 -11.03 -4.67
N MET A 156 8.76 -12.04 -5.48
CA MET A 156 9.25 -11.88 -6.85
C MET A 156 8.17 -11.50 -7.88
N GLU A 157 6.90 -11.51 -7.51
CA GLU A 157 5.82 -11.07 -8.39
C GLU A 157 5.93 -9.57 -8.64
N TRP A 158 5.85 -9.17 -9.91
CA TRP A 158 5.86 -7.78 -10.29
C TRP A 158 4.49 -7.16 -10.06
N CYS A 159 4.49 -5.94 -9.52
CA CYS A 159 3.29 -5.20 -9.20
C CYS A 159 3.43 -3.74 -9.63
N GLN A 160 2.28 -3.12 -9.91
CA GLN A 160 2.21 -1.70 -10.20
C GLN A 160 1.97 -0.92 -8.92
N CYS A 161 2.96 -0.14 -8.50
CA CYS A 161 2.87 0.78 -7.37
C CYS A 161 2.40 2.14 -7.88
N ARG A 162 1.30 2.67 -7.34
CA ARG A 162 0.70 3.94 -7.80
C ARG A 162 0.54 4.92 -6.67
N ALA A 163 0.75 6.21 -6.92
CA ALA A 163 0.46 7.24 -5.92
C ALA A 163 -1.05 7.44 -5.71
N ARG A 164 -1.87 7.15 -6.73
CA ARG A 164 -3.33 7.27 -6.68
C ARG A 164 -4.02 5.95 -7.05
N TRP A 165 -5.00 5.55 -6.25
CA TRP A 165 -5.77 4.31 -6.45
C TRP A 165 -7.27 4.47 -6.10
N PRO A 166 -8.22 3.90 -6.88
CA PRO A 166 -8.01 3.33 -8.23
C PRO A 166 -7.36 4.33 -9.19
N ALA A 167 -6.95 3.91 -10.39
CA ALA A 167 -6.53 4.83 -11.44
C ALA A 167 -7.70 5.10 -12.39
N PHE A 168 -7.88 6.35 -12.81
CA PHE A 168 -8.79 6.77 -13.88
C PHE A 168 -7.98 7.30 -15.05
N GLU A 169 -8.58 7.33 -16.24
CA GLU A 169 -7.95 7.86 -17.46
C GLU A 169 -7.46 9.31 -17.29
N GLN A 170 -8.17 10.10 -16.49
CA GLN A 170 -7.83 11.50 -16.21
C GLN A 170 -6.51 11.66 -15.44
N ASP A 171 -6.12 10.65 -14.65
CA ASP A 171 -4.90 10.68 -13.84
C ASP A 171 -3.65 10.62 -14.72
N ALA A 172 -3.75 10.12 -15.96
CA ALA A 172 -2.59 9.84 -16.82
C ALA A 172 -1.86 11.07 -17.37
N THR A 173 -2.37 12.28 -17.12
CA THR A 173 -1.95 13.46 -17.88
C THR A 173 -0.84 14.28 -17.22
N THR A 174 -0.87 14.51 -15.90
CA THR A 174 0.17 15.30 -15.20
C THR A 174 0.21 15.07 -13.69
N GLY A 175 1.40 15.23 -13.10
CA GLY A 175 1.58 15.35 -11.65
C GLY A 175 1.78 14.03 -10.92
N ILE A 176 1.74 14.10 -9.59
CA ILE A 176 1.89 12.95 -8.68
C ILE A 176 0.83 11.87 -8.93
N ASP A 177 -0.37 12.25 -9.35
CA ASP A 177 -1.49 11.32 -9.55
C ASP A 177 -1.23 10.35 -10.72
N ALA A 178 -0.43 10.77 -11.70
CA ALA A 178 0.02 9.96 -12.82
C ALA A 178 1.15 8.98 -12.43
N LEU A 179 1.75 9.16 -11.26
CA LEU A 179 2.96 8.43 -10.88
C LEU A 179 2.65 6.95 -10.66
N SER A 180 3.30 6.13 -11.49
CA SER A 180 3.16 4.69 -11.51
C SER A 180 4.55 4.09 -11.69
N VAL A 181 5.00 3.30 -10.72
CA VAL A 181 6.32 2.66 -10.71
C VAL A 181 6.13 1.15 -10.64
N GLU A 182 6.84 0.41 -11.48
CA GLU A 182 6.86 -1.04 -11.43
C GLU A 182 7.90 -1.51 -10.41
N ALA A 183 7.54 -2.51 -9.60
CA ALA A 183 8.43 -3.09 -8.60
C ALA A 183 8.06 -4.55 -8.31
N GLY A 184 9.01 -5.32 -7.82
CA GLY A 184 8.69 -6.60 -7.17
C GLY A 184 7.92 -6.36 -5.88
N LEU A 185 7.02 -7.26 -5.50
CA LEU A 185 6.27 -7.16 -4.25
C LEU A 185 7.21 -7.08 -3.04
N TRP A 186 8.34 -7.80 -3.03
CA TRP A 186 9.34 -7.71 -1.96
C TRP A 186 9.86 -6.28 -1.77
N GLU A 187 10.10 -5.57 -2.88
CA GLU A 187 10.65 -4.22 -2.87
C GLU A 187 9.60 -3.21 -2.39
N TYR A 188 8.33 -3.45 -2.75
CA TYR A 188 7.23 -2.66 -2.23
C TYR A 188 7.02 -2.87 -0.72
N LEU A 189 7.17 -4.10 -0.22
CA LEU A 189 7.09 -4.39 1.22
C LEU A 189 8.25 -3.74 1.99
N ASP A 190 9.46 -3.70 1.42
CA ASP A 190 10.58 -2.92 1.99
C ASP A 190 10.27 -1.42 2.01
N TYR A 191 9.69 -0.90 0.93
CA TYR A 191 9.24 0.47 0.86
C TYR A 191 8.19 0.79 1.94
N MET A 192 7.20 -0.07 2.15
CA MET A 192 6.17 0.12 3.19
C MET A 192 6.80 0.25 4.57
N GLN A 193 7.71 -0.68 4.91
CA GLN A 193 8.42 -0.67 6.19
C GLN A 193 9.28 0.60 6.34
N ALA A 194 9.94 1.03 5.27
CA ALA A 194 10.74 2.24 5.27
C ALA A 194 9.89 3.50 5.55
N VAL A 195 8.71 3.60 4.91
CA VAL A 195 7.77 4.69 5.16
C VAL A 195 7.20 4.64 6.57
N GLU A 196 6.88 3.45 7.09
CA GLU A 196 6.37 3.29 8.45
C GLU A 196 7.38 3.78 9.49
N VAL A 197 8.65 3.43 9.37
CA VAL A 197 9.68 3.84 10.33
C VAL A 197 10.03 5.32 10.18
N ALA A 198 10.16 5.81 8.94
CA ALA A 198 10.64 7.17 8.70
C ALA A 198 9.53 8.23 8.82
N ASP A 199 8.30 7.89 8.49
CA ASP A 199 7.17 8.82 8.41
C ASP A 199 5.82 8.19 8.85
N ALA A 200 5.82 7.44 9.96
CA ALA A 200 4.57 7.02 10.62
C ALA A 200 3.68 8.22 10.99
N ALA A 201 4.27 9.41 11.15
CA ALA A 201 3.60 10.65 11.47
C ALA A 201 2.83 11.26 10.27
N CYS A 202 3.10 10.81 9.04
CA CYS A 202 2.53 11.36 7.82
C CYS A 202 2.63 12.89 7.80
N LEU A 203 3.86 13.38 7.96
CA LEU A 203 4.15 14.81 7.97
C LEU A 203 4.02 15.38 6.57
N GLU A 204 3.44 16.57 6.45
CA GLU A 204 3.21 17.21 5.14
C GLU A 204 4.55 17.55 4.46
N GLU A 205 5.53 18.05 5.21
CA GLU A 205 6.88 18.37 4.73
C GLU A 205 7.65 17.15 4.21
N GLN A 206 7.25 15.94 4.63
CA GLN A 206 7.85 14.69 4.22
C GLN A 206 7.19 14.07 2.99
N SER A 207 6.16 14.70 2.41
CA SER A 207 5.32 14.11 1.37
C SER A 207 6.06 13.71 0.10
N LEU A 208 7.11 14.45 -0.28
CA LEU A 208 7.95 14.14 -1.45
C LEU A 208 9.16 13.27 -1.11
N ALA A 209 9.61 13.33 0.15
CA ALA A 209 10.63 12.42 0.64
C ALA A 209 10.06 11.00 0.77
N TYR A 210 8.80 10.85 1.17
CA TYR A 210 8.14 9.56 1.32
C TYR A 210 6.80 9.57 0.56
N PRO A 211 6.82 9.64 -0.79
CA PRO A 211 5.60 9.67 -1.58
C PRO A 211 4.78 8.41 -1.29
N ARG A 212 3.46 8.54 -1.09
CA ARG A 212 2.58 7.44 -0.71
C ARG A 212 2.14 6.61 -1.92
N LEU A 213 2.93 5.60 -2.22
CA LEU A 213 2.61 4.58 -3.22
C LEU A 213 1.78 3.46 -2.59
N GLN A 214 0.88 2.89 -3.38
CA GLN A 214 0.10 1.71 -3.01
C GLN A 214 0.08 0.69 -4.13
N VAL A 215 0.00 -0.59 -3.75
CA VAL A 215 -0.29 -1.68 -4.68
C VAL A 215 -1.77 -2.02 -4.52
N GLY A 216 -2.55 -1.67 -5.54
CA GLY A 216 -3.98 -2.01 -5.64
C GLY A 216 -4.20 -3.20 -6.58
N ASP A 217 -5.29 -3.93 -6.36
CA ASP A 217 -5.74 -5.03 -7.22
C ASP A 217 -4.72 -6.17 -7.43
N PHE A 218 -3.80 -6.41 -6.51
CA PHE A 218 -2.85 -7.51 -6.65
C PHE A 218 -3.59 -8.85 -6.55
N CYS A 219 -3.51 -9.66 -7.61
CA CYS A 219 -4.31 -10.88 -7.75
C CYS A 219 -3.39 -12.10 -7.95
N PRO A 220 -2.73 -12.60 -6.88
CA PRO A 220 -1.84 -13.75 -6.99
C PRO A 220 -2.62 -15.05 -7.25
N PHE A 221 -3.91 -15.07 -6.92
CA PHE A 221 -4.75 -16.27 -6.94
C PHE A 221 -5.14 -16.76 -8.34
N ALA A 222 -5.00 -15.92 -9.37
CA ALA A 222 -5.14 -16.31 -10.76
C ALA A 222 -3.88 -17.03 -11.30
N GLY A 223 -2.73 -16.85 -10.64
CA GLY A 223 -1.43 -17.40 -11.04
C GLY A 223 -0.81 -18.27 -9.95
N LEU A 224 0.36 -17.87 -9.44
CA LEU A 224 1.14 -18.66 -8.48
C LEU A 224 0.38 -18.99 -7.18
N GLY A 225 -0.54 -18.12 -6.76
CA GLY A 225 -1.34 -18.28 -5.55
C GLY A 225 -2.57 -19.18 -5.70
N ARG A 226 -2.77 -19.81 -6.88
CA ARG A 226 -3.98 -20.60 -7.17
C ARG A 226 -4.23 -21.72 -6.16
N ARG A 227 -3.17 -22.38 -5.69
CA ARG A 227 -3.28 -23.45 -4.69
C ARG A 227 -3.78 -22.92 -3.34
N LEU A 228 -3.23 -21.79 -2.88
CA LEU A 228 -3.68 -21.14 -1.64
C LEU A 228 -5.15 -20.77 -1.72
N PHE A 229 -5.57 -20.25 -2.88
CA PHE A 229 -6.95 -19.92 -3.17
C PHE A 229 -7.85 -21.16 -3.07
N GLN A 230 -7.54 -22.23 -3.80
CA GLN A 230 -8.32 -23.47 -3.78
C GLN A 230 -8.48 -24.05 -2.37
N GLU A 231 -7.45 -23.94 -1.54
CA GLU A 231 -7.45 -24.46 -0.18
C GLU A 231 -8.22 -23.59 0.82
N SER A 232 -8.35 -22.27 0.57
CA SER A 232 -8.76 -21.32 1.63
C SER A 232 -9.86 -20.33 1.23
N TRP A 233 -10.27 -20.26 -0.04
CA TRP A 233 -11.12 -19.15 -0.50
C TRP A 233 -12.46 -19.06 0.22
N ARG A 234 -13.05 -20.20 0.59
CA ARG A 234 -14.31 -20.28 1.33
C ARG A 234 -14.21 -19.66 2.72
N GLU A 235 -13.00 -19.56 3.27
CA GLU A 235 -12.73 -18.95 4.57
C GLU A 235 -12.66 -17.41 4.50
N PHE A 236 -12.59 -16.80 3.30
CA PHE A 236 -12.66 -15.35 3.13
C PHE A 236 -14.07 -14.81 3.19
N SER A 237 -15.06 -15.63 2.82
CA SER A 237 -16.46 -15.23 2.91
C SER A 237 -16.83 -15.03 4.39
N PRO A 238 -17.44 -13.88 4.75
CA PRO A 238 -17.79 -13.63 6.12
C PRO A 238 -18.75 -14.71 6.66
N PRO A 239 -18.60 -15.12 7.94
CA PRO A 239 -19.47 -16.12 8.53
C PRO A 239 -20.96 -15.79 8.37
N GLY A 240 -21.72 -16.76 7.84
CA GLY A 240 -23.15 -16.63 7.61
C GLY A 240 -23.53 -15.95 6.31
N VAL A 241 -22.60 -15.37 5.56
CA VAL A 241 -22.85 -14.84 4.22
C VAL A 241 -22.78 -15.99 3.21
N SER A 242 -23.84 -16.16 2.43
CA SER A 242 -23.82 -17.07 1.29
C SER A 242 -23.24 -16.31 0.10
N ASP A 243 -21.97 -16.57 -0.24
CA ASP A 243 -21.39 -16.07 -1.48
C ASP A 243 -21.98 -16.84 -2.66
N LEU A 244 -22.67 -16.13 -3.56
CA LEU A 244 -23.28 -16.71 -4.76
C LEU A 244 -22.39 -16.57 -6.00
N THR A 245 -21.22 -15.96 -5.87
CA THR A 245 -20.30 -15.67 -6.99
C THR A 245 -19.89 -16.96 -7.70
N GLU A 246 -19.50 -18.00 -6.96
CA GLU A 246 -19.16 -19.32 -7.52
C GLU A 246 -20.29 -19.86 -8.42
N ARG A 247 -21.52 -19.88 -7.89
CA ARG A 247 -22.70 -20.38 -8.62
C ARG A 247 -23.02 -19.56 -9.87
N TRP A 248 -22.92 -18.23 -9.78
CA TRP A 248 -23.14 -17.37 -10.95
C TRP A 248 -22.09 -17.60 -12.01
N LEU A 249 -20.82 -17.72 -11.61
CA LEU A 249 -19.74 -18.02 -12.55
C LEU A 249 -19.94 -19.37 -13.22
N GLU A 250 -20.25 -20.43 -12.47
CA GLU A 250 -20.57 -21.75 -13.05
C GLU A 250 -21.69 -21.65 -14.10
N PHE A 251 -22.75 -20.91 -13.79
CA PHE A 251 -23.85 -20.70 -14.73
C PHE A 251 -23.39 -19.95 -15.98
N TYR A 252 -22.68 -18.83 -15.84
CA TYR A 252 -22.22 -18.05 -16.98
C TYR A 252 -21.18 -18.81 -17.81
N THR A 253 -20.21 -19.48 -17.20
CA THR A 253 -19.19 -20.25 -17.92
C THR A 253 -19.76 -21.50 -18.58
N SER A 254 -20.88 -22.06 -18.07
CA SER A 254 -21.56 -23.15 -18.79
C SER A 254 -22.12 -22.73 -20.16
N ILE A 255 -22.34 -21.42 -20.36
CA ILE A 255 -22.78 -20.85 -21.64
C ILE A 255 -21.58 -20.57 -22.55
N PHE A 256 -20.41 -20.29 -21.97
CA PHE A 256 -19.18 -19.94 -22.69
C PHE A 256 -18.13 -21.05 -22.47
N GLU A 257 -18.11 -22.04 -23.38
CA GLU A 257 -17.36 -23.32 -23.27
C GLU A 257 -15.85 -23.20 -23.01
N GLU A 258 -15.26 -22.00 -23.10
CA GLU A 258 -13.81 -21.78 -23.02
C GLU A 258 -13.33 -21.21 -21.66
N VAL A 259 -14.20 -20.99 -20.68
CA VAL A 259 -13.84 -20.27 -19.45
C VAL A 259 -13.90 -21.16 -18.21
N ASP A 260 -12.75 -21.38 -17.57
CA ASP A 260 -12.67 -22.07 -16.27
C ASP A 260 -13.23 -21.19 -15.14
N ALA A 261 -14.39 -21.59 -14.59
CA ALA A 261 -15.08 -20.88 -13.52
C ALA A 261 -14.20 -20.65 -12.29
N ALA A 262 -13.36 -21.62 -11.92
CA ALA A 262 -12.50 -21.50 -10.74
C ALA A 262 -11.40 -20.45 -10.94
N THR A 263 -10.89 -20.34 -12.18
CA THR A 263 -9.92 -19.31 -12.55
C THR A 263 -10.57 -17.93 -12.57
N ARG A 264 -11.81 -17.80 -13.07
CA ARG A 264 -12.54 -16.51 -12.97
C ARG A 264 -12.88 -16.13 -11.55
N LEU A 265 -13.25 -17.11 -10.71
CA LEU A 265 -13.58 -16.85 -9.32
C LEU A 265 -12.37 -16.26 -8.59
N SER A 266 -11.15 -16.75 -8.85
CA SER A 266 -9.96 -16.24 -8.17
C SER A 266 -9.60 -14.79 -8.53
N GLU A 267 -10.03 -14.29 -9.69
CA GLU A 267 -9.84 -12.89 -10.11
C GLU A 267 -10.66 -11.87 -9.29
N PHE A 268 -11.71 -12.34 -8.59
CA PHE A 268 -12.50 -11.51 -7.66
C PHE A 268 -11.81 -11.31 -6.31
N TYR A 269 -10.79 -12.10 -5.99
CA TYR A 269 -10.08 -12.03 -4.72
C TYR A 269 -8.80 -11.24 -4.92
N ARG A 270 -8.82 -9.98 -4.48
CA ARG A 270 -7.73 -9.03 -4.70
C ARG A 270 -7.14 -8.59 -3.40
N LEU A 271 -5.83 -8.36 -3.42
CA LEU A 271 -5.06 -7.87 -2.29
C LEU A 271 -4.66 -6.42 -2.55
N SER A 272 -4.67 -5.63 -1.48
CA SER A 272 -4.14 -4.27 -1.49
C SER A 272 -3.06 -4.15 -0.43
N PHE A 273 -1.89 -3.66 -0.82
CA PHE A 273 -0.80 -3.35 0.11
C PHE A 273 -0.61 -1.84 0.14
N GLN A 274 -0.58 -1.26 1.33
CA GLN A 274 -0.65 0.19 1.55
C GLN A 274 0.28 0.60 2.69
N ALA A 275 1.21 1.52 2.42
CA ALA A 275 1.99 2.15 3.48
C ALA A 275 1.09 3.06 4.36
N PRO A 276 1.51 3.41 5.59
CA PRO A 276 0.79 4.34 6.43
C PRO A 276 0.52 5.67 5.71
N GLY A 277 -0.73 6.17 5.76
CA GLY A 277 -1.12 7.41 5.11
C GLY A 277 -1.49 7.28 3.63
N CYS A 278 -1.40 6.11 3.02
CA CYS A 278 -1.98 5.87 1.70
C CYS A 278 -3.50 6.11 1.73
N VAL A 279 -4.00 6.86 0.74
CA VAL A 279 -5.42 7.15 0.57
C VAL A 279 -5.94 6.44 -0.67
N THR A 280 -6.98 5.64 -0.50
CA THR A 280 -7.80 5.18 -1.63
C THR A 280 -8.90 6.20 -1.86
N ARG A 281 -8.99 6.71 -3.09
CA ARG A 281 -9.98 7.75 -3.42
C ARG A 281 -11.41 7.21 -3.31
N LEU A 282 -12.34 8.14 -3.16
CA LEU A 282 -13.76 7.82 -3.22
C LEU A 282 -14.11 7.20 -4.58
N HIS A 283 -14.75 6.04 -4.54
CA HIS A 283 -15.23 5.33 -5.72
C HIS A 283 -16.45 4.47 -5.35
N ARG A 284 -17.13 3.97 -6.37
CA ARG A 284 -18.18 2.96 -6.24
C ARG A 284 -17.66 1.65 -6.84
N GLU A 285 -18.06 0.55 -6.24
CA GLU A 285 -17.71 -0.77 -6.75
C GLU A 285 -18.47 -1.07 -8.05
N ASN A 286 -17.85 -1.86 -8.92
CA ASN A 286 -18.38 -2.11 -10.25
C ASN A 286 -19.75 -2.80 -10.20
N HIS A 287 -20.66 -2.38 -11.08
CA HIS A 287 -21.99 -2.98 -11.26
C HIS A 287 -22.84 -3.06 -9.98
N ASN A 288 -22.64 -2.14 -9.03
CA ASN A 288 -23.29 -2.17 -7.71
C ASN A 288 -23.01 -3.47 -6.94
N ALA A 289 -21.85 -4.09 -7.17
CA ALA A 289 -21.44 -5.28 -6.45
C ALA A 289 -21.27 -4.97 -4.95
N HIS A 290 -21.62 -5.94 -4.12
CA HIS A 290 -21.23 -5.93 -2.72
C HIS A 290 -19.80 -6.42 -2.61
N VAL A 291 -18.97 -5.72 -1.84
CA VAL A 291 -17.56 -6.08 -1.62
C VAL A 291 -17.31 -6.31 -0.14
N TRP A 292 -16.51 -7.34 0.13
CA TRP A 292 -16.06 -7.68 1.46
C TRP A 292 -14.59 -7.34 1.60
N PHE A 293 -14.26 -6.61 2.67
CA PHE A 293 -12.88 -6.27 3.01
C PHE A 293 -12.44 -7.10 4.22
N THR A 294 -11.36 -7.84 4.05
CA THR A 294 -10.70 -8.59 5.13
C THR A 294 -9.35 -7.94 5.42
N GLN A 295 -9.15 -7.49 6.66
CA GLN A 295 -7.87 -6.94 7.10
C GLN A 295 -6.93 -8.10 7.46
N LEU A 296 -5.81 -8.23 6.74
CA LEU A 296 -4.77 -9.22 7.05
C LEU A 296 -3.77 -8.70 8.08
N GLU A 297 -3.33 -7.45 7.91
CA GLU A 297 -2.29 -6.83 8.75
C GLU A 297 -2.50 -5.32 8.87
N GLY A 298 -2.25 -4.73 10.03
CA GLY A 298 -2.36 -3.29 10.24
C GLY A 298 -3.80 -2.81 10.45
N GLN A 299 -4.04 -1.52 10.21
CA GLN A 299 -5.34 -0.87 10.40
C GLN A 299 -5.70 0.00 9.19
N ARG A 300 -7.00 0.03 8.87
CA ARG A 300 -7.55 0.85 7.79
C ARG A 300 -8.78 1.61 8.25
N LEU A 301 -8.84 2.88 7.87
CA LEU A 301 -10.00 3.75 8.09
C LEU A 301 -10.84 3.78 6.81
N PHE A 302 -12.15 3.59 6.96
CA PHE A 302 -13.11 3.65 5.86
C PHE A 302 -14.04 4.86 6.02
N PHE A 303 -14.27 5.56 4.92
CA PHE A 303 -15.33 6.56 4.78
C PHE A 303 -16.35 6.00 3.80
N LEU A 304 -17.57 5.78 4.28
CA LEU A 304 -18.64 5.16 3.51
C LEU A 304 -19.81 6.12 3.47
N PHE A 305 -20.33 6.31 2.26
CA PHE A 305 -21.45 7.20 1.97
C PHE A 305 -22.60 6.34 1.44
N PRO A 306 -23.85 6.67 1.79
CA PRO A 306 -25.00 5.97 1.24
C PRO A 306 -25.08 6.19 -0.28
N PRO A 307 -25.61 5.24 -1.07
CA PRO A 307 -25.64 5.33 -2.54
C PRO A 307 -26.37 6.55 -3.11
N GLU A 308 -27.31 7.11 -2.33
CA GLU A 308 -28.09 8.31 -2.66
C GLU A 308 -27.31 9.63 -2.55
N ASP A 309 -26.15 9.64 -1.87
CA ASP A 309 -25.21 10.77 -1.84
C ASP A 309 -24.27 10.76 -3.06
#